data_AF-A0A0M0W6B9-F1
#
_entry.id   AF-A0A0M0W6B9-F1
#
_cell.length_a   1.000
_cell.length_b   1.000
_cell.length_c   1.000
_cell.angle_alpha   90.00
_cell.angle_beta   90.00
_cell.angle_gamma   90.00
#
_symmetry.space_group_name_H-M   'P 1'
#
loop_
_entity.id
_entity.type
_entity.pdbx_description
1 polymer ?
#
loop_
_entity_poly.entity_id
_entity_poly.type
_entity_poly.pdbx_seq_one_letter_code
_entity_poly.pdbx_strand_id
1 'polypeptide(L)'
;MEIEVSIDKFVIDYKDVPHSAFLRLYMMVMVTMGYKVKMKYGYEGALYVYELHIKKDEKVYMHIYYRNFNEITGHMYTLRIETRPEHYAHFSEILEFIRKRAKRINFVSCDVAYDIPTKLENVVVIPIDVRRKMSHCETTRYFGEGYQRKQNGYCRIYDKRLELFRNKGIYLENDLSRIEVVYKPDEKIELKDIERHSPKQNKQYFAVVIMDWQTLEKKEVERVINLRDGKDTYTQYIRRAIKKPLANQYRVDFDELAGAVWKQLIDGPCSMVLGVA
;
A
#
# COMPACT_ATOMS: atom_id res chain seq x y z
N MET A 1 -4.48 -5.10 -23.60
CA MET A 1 -4.69 -5.34 -22.16
C MET A 1 -4.46 -4.02 -21.46
N GLU A 2 -5.44 -3.54 -20.72
CA GLU A 2 -5.37 -2.28 -19.98
C GLU A 2 -5.25 -2.60 -18.49
N ILE A 3 -4.22 -2.05 -17.82
CA ILE A 3 -3.98 -2.27 -16.39
C ILE A 3 -4.39 -1.00 -15.67
N GLU A 4 -5.37 -1.09 -14.78
CA GLU A 4 -5.78 0.03 -13.94
C GLU A 4 -4.84 0.15 -12.74
N VAL A 5 -4.45 1.38 -12.41
CA VAL A 5 -3.59 1.67 -11.26
C VAL A 5 -4.38 2.48 -10.25
N SER A 6 -4.32 2.10 -8.97
CA SER A 6 -4.97 2.81 -7.88
C SER A 6 -4.09 2.82 -6.62
N ILE A 7 -4.52 3.59 -5.60
CA ILE A 7 -3.91 3.57 -4.27
C ILE A 7 -4.93 2.98 -3.29
N ASP A 8 -4.60 1.86 -2.65
CA ASP A 8 -5.50 1.21 -1.69
C ASP A 8 -5.34 1.76 -0.26
N LYS A 9 -4.18 2.34 0.04
CA LYS A 9 -3.85 2.90 1.36
C LYS A 9 -2.88 4.05 1.21
N PHE A 10 -3.11 5.14 1.91
CA PHE A 10 -2.28 6.34 1.87
C PHE A 10 -1.96 6.81 3.30
N VAL A 11 -0.67 6.95 3.59
CA VAL A 11 -0.15 7.19 4.94
C VAL A 11 0.61 8.50 4.98
N ILE A 12 0.27 9.34 5.95
CA ILE A 12 0.85 10.67 6.14
C ILE A 12 1.24 10.89 7.60
N ASP A 13 2.28 11.70 7.81
CA ASP A 13 2.71 12.16 9.12
C ASP A 13 2.51 13.67 9.22
N TYR A 14 1.80 14.10 10.25
CA TYR A 14 1.79 15.48 10.73
C TYR A 14 2.87 15.62 11.80
N LYS A 15 3.82 16.52 11.58
CA LYS A 15 4.92 16.76 12.53
C LYS A 15 4.62 17.93 13.45
N ASP A 16 5.16 17.82 14.66
CA ASP A 16 5.13 18.82 15.71
C ASP A 16 3.71 19.12 16.22
N VAL A 17 2.81 18.13 16.16
CA VAL A 17 1.46 18.22 16.73
C VAL A 17 1.55 18.03 18.25
N PRO A 18 1.26 19.05 19.09
CA PRO A 18 1.45 18.94 20.54
C PRO A 18 0.58 17.85 21.18
N HIS A 19 1.05 17.26 22.29
CA HIS A 19 0.27 16.23 22.98
C HIS A 19 -1.10 16.74 23.46
N SER A 20 -1.15 17.97 23.98
CA SER A 20 -2.41 18.64 24.33
C SER A 20 -3.36 18.82 23.15
N ALA A 21 -2.84 18.94 21.92
CA ALA A 21 -3.67 18.96 20.71
C ALA A 21 -4.23 17.58 20.40
N PHE A 22 -3.42 16.52 20.51
CA PHE A 22 -3.88 15.14 20.35
C PHE A 22 -4.98 14.78 21.37
N LEU A 23 -4.81 15.12 22.65
CA LEU A 23 -5.83 14.86 23.68
C LEU A 23 -7.15 15.58 23.38
N ARG A 24 -7.08 16.84 22.94
CA ARG A 24 -8.27 17.58 22.50
C ARG A 24 -8.95 16.95 21.30
N LEU A 25 -8.19 16.53 20.29
CA LEU A 25 -8.71 15.80 19.14
C LEU A 25 -9.43 14.52 19.58
N TYR A 26 -8.79 13.72 20.43
CA TYR A 26 -9.37 12.49 20.97
C TYR A 26 -10.71 12.76 21.66
N MET A 27 -10.78 13.76 22.53
CA MET A 27 -12.02 14.16 23.20
C MET A 27 -13.10 14.61 22.21
N MET A 28 -12.77 15.45 21.21
CA MET A 28 -13.72 15.87 20.17
C MET A 28 -14.27 14.67 19.39
N VAL A 29 -13.37 13.78 18.93
CA VAL A 29 -13.74 12.61 18.13
C VAL A 29 -14.63 11.64 18.92
N MET A 30 -14.35 11.43 20.21
CA MET A 30 -15.13 10.56 21.10
C MET A 30 -16.50 11.13 21.49
N VAL A 31 -16.56 12.44 21.78
CA VAL A 31 -17.71 13.03 22.46
C VAL A 31 -18.64 13.77 21.49
N THR A 32 -18.10 14.41 20.46
CA THR A 32 -18.88 15.38 19.66
C THR A 32 -19.10 14.98 18.22
N MET A 33 -18.29 14.07 17.66
CA MET A 33 -18.32 13.77 16.22
C MET A 33 -19.12 12.52 15.83
N GLY A 34 -19.72 11.82 16.79
CA GLY A 34 -20.58 10.65 16.52
C GLY A 34 -19.87 9.44 15.90
N TYR A 35 -18.53 9.43 15.87
CA TYR A 35 -17.76 8.32 15.31
C TYR A 35 -17.69 7.13 16.27
N LYS A 36 -17.59 5.92 15.72
CA LYS A 36 -17.22 4.74 16.51
C LYS A 36 -15.70 4.74 16.67
N VAL A 37 -15.23 4.83 17.90
CA VAL A 37 -13.81 5.01 18.20
C VAL A 37 -13.33 3.92 19.15
N LYS A 38 -12.21 3.29 18.81
CA LYS A 38 -11.49 2.37 19.68
C LYS A 38 -10.07 2.89 19.89
N MET A 39 -9.70 3.12 21.15
CA MET A 39 -8.33 3.45 21.51
C MET A 39 -7.57 2.21 21.96
N LYS A 40 -6.31 2.11 21.56
CA LYS A 40 -5.33 1.18 22.11
C LYS A 40 -4.12 1.97 22.58
N TYR A 41 -3.48 1.44 23.62
CA TYR A 41 -2.22 1.94 24.13
C TYR A 41 -1.09 1.01 23.65
N GLY A 42 0.00 1.61 23.18
CA GLY A 42 1.23 0.89 22.89
C GLY A 42 1.85 0.33 24.16
N TYR A 43 2.59 -0.77 24.03
CA TYR A 43 3.41 -1.32 25.10
C TYR A 43 4.71 -0.52 25.26
N GLU A 44 5.46 -0.76 26.33
CA GLU A 44 6.75 -0.09 26.58
C GLU A 44 7.74 -0.32 25.41
N GLY A 45 8.28 0.76 24.84
CA GLY A 45 9.14 0.71 23.65
C GLY A 45 8.39 0.74 22.30
N ALA A 46 7.05 0.80 22.28
CA ALA A 46 6.29 0.99 21.05
C ALA A 46 6.57 2.35 20.40
N LEU A 47 6.66 2.36 19.06
CA LEU A 47 6.90 3.59 18.29
C LEU A 47 5.74 4.59 18.40
N TYR A 48 4.51 4.10 18.61
CA TYR A 48 3.30 4.89 18.82
C TYR A 48 2.67 4.46 20.14
N VAL A 49 2.40 5.43 21.01
CA VAL A 49 1.86 5.18 22.36
C VAL A 49 0.34 5.16 22.33
N TYR A 50 -0.27 5.88 21.40
CA TYR A 50 -1.73 5.88 21.23
C TYR A 50 -2.10 5.50 19.81
N GLU A 51 -3.05 4.60 19.68
CA GLU A 51 -3.66 4.22 18.41
C GLU A 51 -5.18 4.42 18.50
N LEU A 52 -5.72 5.30 17.67
CA LEU A 52 -7.15 5.53 17.53
C LEU A 52 -7.63 4.89 16.23
N HIS A 53 -8.60 3.99 16.35
CA HIS A 53 -9.33 3.45 15.22
C HIS A 53 -10.69 4.13 15.17
N ILE A 54 -10.90 4.97 14.16
CA ILE A 54 -12.11 5.78 13.96
C ILE A 54 -12.89 5.16 12.80
N LYS A 55 -14.18 4.91 12.99
CA LYS A 55 -15.10 4.47 11.94
C LYS A 55 -16.28 5.42 11.84
N LYS A 56 -16.55 5.88 10.62
CA LYS A 56 -17.78 6.63 10.30
C LYS A 56 -18.93 5.67 10.05
N ASP A 57 -18.66 4.60 9.30
CA ASP A 57 -19.56 3.48 9.05
C ASP A 57 -18.76 2.18 8.88
N GLU A 58 -19.37 1.14 8.31
CA GLU A 58 -18.70 -0.16 8.11
C GLU A 58 -17.55 -0.12 7.10
N LYS A 59 -17.61 0.80 6.12
CA LYS A 59 -16.67 0.91 5.00
C LYS A 59 -15.67 2.05 5.21
N VAL A 60 -16.11 3.17 5.77
CA VAL A 60 -15.31 4.38 5.94
C VAL A 60 -14.63 4.42 7.31
N TYR A 61 -13.30 4.43 7.29
CA TYR A 61 -12.46 4.40 8.50
C TYR A 61 -11.28 5.36 8.42
N MET A 62 -10.68 5.65 9.56
CA MET A 62 -9.39 6.34 9.69
C MET A 62 -8.63 5.77 10.88
N HIS A 63 -7.33 5.54 10.71
CA HIS A 63 -6.44 5.20 11.81
C HIS A 63 -5.53 6.38 12.12
N ILE A 64 -5.48 6.77 13.39
CA ILE A 64 -4.57 7.81 13.89
C ILE A 64 -3.60 7.17 14.87
N TYR A 65 -2.32 7.34 14.64
CA TYR A 65 -1.27 6.88 15.54
C TYR A 65 -0.50 8.08 16.08
N TYR A 66 -0.39 8.20 17.40
CA TYR A 66 0.33 9.29 18.05
C TYR A 66 1.55 8.78 18.80
N ARG A 67 2.70 9.34 18.43
CA ARG A 67 4.02 9.04 18.98
C ARG A 67 4.26 9.93 20.20
N ASN A 68 4.42 9.37 21.39
CA ASN A 68 4.71 10.10 22.63
C ASN A 68 5.96 9.51 23.30
N PHE A 69 6.91 10.32 23.76
CA PHE A 69 8.10 9.82 24.51
C PHE A 69 8.44 10.62 25.75
N ASN A 70 7.45 11.23 26.40
CA ASN A 70 7.62 12.05 27.60
C ASN A 70 8.26 13.42 27.29
N GLU A 71 7.38 14.41 27.13
CA GLU A 71 7.70 15.84 27.16
C GLU A 71 8.63 16.17 28.32
N ILE A 72 9.94 16.42 28.08
CA ILE A 72 10.68 17.61 28.59
C ILE A 72 11.83 18.02 27.62
N THR A 73 12.42 17.10 26.84
CA THR A 73 13.56 17.46 25.96
C THR A 73 13.56 16.67 24.64
N GLY A 74 13.25 17.33 23.52
CA GLY A 74 13.53 16.82 22.16
C GLY A 74 12.35 16.43 21.25
N HIS A 75 11.43 17.36 20.97
CA HIS A 75 10.85 17.62 19.63
C HIS A 75 10.58 16.42 18.67
N MET A 76 9.87 15.37 19.09
CA MET A 76 9.43 14.32 18.15
C MET A 76 7.94 13.98 18.28
N TYR A 77 7.08 15.00 18.29
CA TYR A 77 5.63 14.82 18.19
C TYR A 77 5.25 14.48 16.75
N THR A 78 4.86 13.23 16.49
CA THR A 78 4.35 12.83 15.18
C THR A 78 2.98 12.20 15.36
N LEU A 79 2.01 12.75 14.66
CA LEU A 79 0.69 12.17 14.47
C LEU A 79 0.62 11.59 13.06
N ARG A 80 0.42 10.29 12.94
CA ARG A 80 0.26 9.59 11.67
C ARG A 80 -1.20 9.33 11.38
N ILE A 81 -1.60 9.50 10.13
CA ILE A 81 -2.89 9.05 9.62
C ILE A 81 -2.67 7.96 8.57
N GLU A 82 -3.46 6.90 8.66
CA GLU A 82 -3.50 5.78 7.71
C GLU A 82 -4.96 5.48 7.35
N THR A 83 -5.31 5.62 6.06
CA THR A 83 -6.63 5.24 5.52
C THR A 83 -6.57 5.09 3.99
N ARG A 84 -7.70 4.76 3.35
CA ARG A 84 -7.86 4.79 1.90
C ARG A 84 -7.93 6.23 1.39
N PRO A 85 -7.40 6.54 0.17
CA PRO A 85 -7.44 7.89 -0.39
C PRO A 85 -8.82 8.57 -0.35
N GLU A 86 -9.86 7.85 -0.75
CA GLU A 86 -11.23 8.35 -0.83
C GLU A 86 -11.83 8.66 0.55
N HIS A 87 -11.32 8.03 1.62
CA HIS A 87 -11.84 8.25 2.96
C HIS A 87 -11.43 9.60 3.55
N TYR A 88 -10.36 10.25 3.08
CA TYR A 88 -9.90 11.52 3.64
C TYR A 88 -10.99 12.60 3.63
N ALA A 89 -11.79 12.66 2.56
CA ALA A 89 -12.90 13.62 2.42
C ALA A 89 -13.97 13.47 3.52
N HIS A 90 -14.13 12.27 4.09
CA HIS A 90 -15.14 12.00 5.11
C HIS A 90 -14.74 12.49 6.52
N PHE A 91 -13.48 12.91 6.69
CA PHE A 91 -12.87 13.31 7.96
C PHE A 91 -12.28 14.72 7.91
N SER A 92 -12.81 15.61 7.05
CA SER A 92 -12.33 16.98 6.86
C SER A 92 -12.14 17.77 8.16
N GLU A 93 -13.10 17.66 9.08
CA GLU A 93 -13.09 18.28 10.42
C GLU A 93 -11.81 17.90 11.22
N ILE A 94 -11.44 16.62 11.18
CA ILE A 94 -10.27 16.07 11.87
C ILE A 94 -8.99 16.55 11.19
N LEU A 95 -8.95 16.48 9.84
CA LEU A 95 -7.80 16.92 9.06
C LEU A 95 -7.53 18.40 9.27
N GLU A 96 -8.56 19.24 9.25
CA GLU A 96 -8.44 20.67 9.48
C GLU A 96 -7.91 20.98 10.88
N PHE A 97 -8.46 20.32 11.91
CA PHE A 97 -8.01 20.50 13.29
C PHE A 97 -6.52 20.19 13.46
N ILE A 98 -6.04 19.10 12.86
CA ILE A 98 -4.65 18.67 12.97
C ILE A 98 -3.75 19.58 12.12
N ARG A 99 -4.16 19.88 10.88
CA ARG A 99 -3.41 20.71 9.93
C ARG A 99 -3.04 22.06 10.52
N LYS A 100 -3.98 22.74 11.18
CA LYS A 100 -3.75 24.05 11.85
C LYS A 100 -2.69 24.01 12.96
N ARG A 101 -2.28 22.82 13.40
CA ARG A 101 -1.36 22.62 14.54
C ARG A 101 -0.08 21.87 14.16
N ALA A 102 0.02 21.39 12.93
CA ALA A 102 1.20 20.73 12.41
C ALA A 102 2.14 21.77 11.81
N LYS A 103 3.45 21.62 12.00
CA LYS A 103 4.46 22.46 11.31
C LYS A 103 4.69 22.02 9.88
N ARG A 104 4.55 20.72 9.62
CA ARG A 104 4.72 20.11 8.30
C ARG A 104 3.93 18.82 8.20
N ILE A 105 3.62 18.46 6.95
CA ILE A 105 2.93 17.23 6.60
C ILE A 105 3.82 16.48 5.63
N ASN A 106 4.18 15.25 5.99
CA ASN A 106 5.06 14.40 5.20
C ASN A 106 4.29 13.22 4.65
N PHE A 107 4.56 12.86 3.41
CA PHE A 107 4.19 11.56 2.88
C PHE A 107 5.04 10.47 3.56
N VAL A 108 4.40 9.35 3.88
CA VAL A 108 5.09 8.21 4.51
C VAL A 108 5.15 7.02 3.57
N SER A 109 3.99 6.58 3.07
CA SER A 109 3.88 5.41 2.21
C SER A 109 2.50 5.31 1.60
N CYS A 110 2.38 4.56 0.52
CA CYS A 110 1.10 4.09 0.01
C CYS A 110 1.18 2.66 -0.50
N ASP A 111 0.04 1.99 -0.59
CA ASP A 111 -0.07 0.68 -1.26
C ASP A 111 -0.57 0.94 -2.68
N VAL A 112 0.32 0.78 -3.67
CA VAL A 112 -0.01 0.96 -5.09
C VAL A 112 -0.56 -0.36 -5.62
N ALA A 113 -1.78 -0.32 -6.16
CA ALA A 113 -2.50 -1.47 -6.68
C ALA A 113 -2.52 -1.42 -8.21
N TYR A 114 -2.28 -2.58 -8.84
CA TYR A 114 -2.32 -2.80 -10.28
C TYR A 114 -3.34 -3.90 -10.56
N ASP A 115 -4.46 -3.51 -11.15
CA ASP A 115 -5.53 -4.42 -11.56
C ASP A 115 -5.28 -4.93 -12.97
N ILE A 116 -5.12 -6.23 -13.08
CA ILE A 116 -4.75 -6.93 -14.31
C ILE A 116 -5.96 -7.76 -14.75
N PRO A 117 -6.56 -7.49 -15.92
CA PRO A 117 -7.77 -8.15 -16.39
C PRO A 117 -7.47 -9.54 -16.94
N THR A 118 -7.02 -10.44 -16.06
CA THR A 118 -6.67 -11.82 -16.35
C THR A 118 -6.77 -12.66 -15.08
N LYS A 119 -6.80 -13.98 -15.25
CA LYS A 119 -6.70 -14.96 -14.18
C LYS A 119 -5.35 -14.92 -13.47
N LEU A 120 -5.36 -15.27 -12.18
CA LEU A 120 -4.19 -15.18 -11.29
C LEU A 120 -3.03 -16.06 -11.75
N GLU A 121 -3.34 -17.19 -12.38
CA GLU A 121 -2.40 -18.17 -12.90
C GLU A 121 -1.50 -17.57 -13.97
N ASN A 122 -2.01 -16.62 -14.77
CA ASN A 122 -1.26 -15.97 -15.85
C ASN A 122 -0.34 -14.86 -15.31
N VAL A 123 -0.51 -14.43 -14.06
CA VAL A 123 0.29 -13.36 -13.45
C VAL A 123 1.51 -13.95 -12.76
N VAL A 124 2.68 -13.65 -13.31
CA VAL A 124 3.98 -14.07 -12.79
C VAL A 124 4.74 -12.87 -12.27
N VAL A 125 5.12 -12.91 -11.00
CA VAL A 125 5.92 -11.87 -10.34
C VAL A 125 7.14 -12.52 -9.69
N ILE A 126 8.29 -11.96 -9.99
CA ILE A 126 9.59 -12.46 -9.56
C ILE A 126 10.30 -11.34 -8.78
N PRO A 127 10.56 -11.50 -7.47
CA PRO A 127 11.31 -10.51 -6.72
C PRO A 127 12.75 -10.44 -7.24
N ILE A 128 13.27 -9.21 -7.33
CA ILE A 128 14.67 -8.95 -7.73
C ILE A 128 15.61 -9.39 -6.59
N ASP A 129 15.29 -9.07 -5.34
CA ASP A 129 16.01 -9.57 -4.16
C ASP A 129 15.51 -10.98 -3.79
N VAL A 130 16.41 -11.96 -3.84
CA VAL A 130 16.12 -13.37 -3.51
C VAL A 130 15.76 -13.59 -2.05
N ARG A 131 16.13 -12.67 -1.15
CA ARG A 131 15.80 -12.74 0.28
C ARG A 131 14.32 -12.49 0.55
N ARG A 132 13.61 -11.90 -0.41
CA ARG A 132 12.18 -11.67 -0.31
C ARG A 132 11.43 -12.96 -0.56
N LYS A 133 11.22 -13.73 0.50
CA LYS A 133 10.55 -15.03 0.47
C LYS A 133 9.07 -14.88 0.12
N MET A 134 8.55 -15.85 -0.63
CA MET A 134 7.13 -15.93 -0.91
C MET A 134 6.44 -16.83 0.12
N SER A 135 5.25 -16.43 0.56
CA SER A 135 4.33 -17.24 1.35
C SER A 135 2.93 -17.21 0.74
N HIS A 136 2.11 -18.20 1.09
CA HIS A 136 0.74 -18.32 0.62
C HIS A 136 -0.23 -18.25 1.78
N CYS A 137 -1.36 -17.57 1.58
CA CYS A 137 -2.54 -17.70 2.42
C CYS A 137 -3.74 -17.78 1.50
N GLU A 138 -4.42 -18.93 1.52
CA GLU A 138 -5.46 -19.27 0.54
C GLU A 138 -4.93 -19.07 -0.90
N THR A 139 -5.61 -18.22 -1.68
CA THR A 139 -5.24 -17.88 -3.06
C THR A 139 -4.29 -16.69 -3.16
N THR A 140 -3.89 -16.07 -2.04
CA THR A 140 -3.03 -14.89 -2.04
C THR A 140 -1.55 -15.27 -1.88
N ARG A 141 -0.72 -14.74 -2.76
CA ARG A 141 0.74 -14.81 -2.72
C ARG A 141 1.30 -13.55 -2.06
N TYR A 142 2.16 -13.69 -1.06
CA TYR A 142 2.82 -12.58 -0.38
C TYR A 142 4.32 -12.65 -0.56
N PHE A 143 4.95 -11.52 -0.86
CA PHE A 143 6.41 -11.41 -0.95
C PHE A 143 6.95 -10.55 0.19
N GLY A 144 7.60 -11.23 1.14
CA GLY A 144 8.07 -10.65 2.40
C GLY A 144 7.33 -11.23 3.62
N GLU A 145 7.96 -11.12 4.77
CA GLU A 145 7.46 -11.64 6.04
C GLU A 145 6.45 -10.65 6.68
N GLY A 146 5.69 -11.11 7.69
CA GLY A 146 4.62 -10.31 8.30
C GLY A 146 5.08 -8.94 8.85
N TYR A 147 6.27 -8.87 9.45
CA TYR A 147 6.83 -7.61 9.94
C TYR A 147 7.27 -6.67 8.80
N GLN A 148 7.41 -7.17 7.57
CA GLN A 148 7.78 -6.38 6.39
C GLN A 148 6.59 -5.71 5.72
N ARG A 149 5.34 -5.96 6.17
CA ARG A 149 4.10 -5.40 5.60
C ARG A 149 4.08 -3.87 5.46
N LYS A 150 4.89 -3.16 6.26
CA LYS A 150 5.02 -1.69 6.24
C LYS A 150 6.36 -1.20 5.66
N GLN A 151 7.12 -2.10 5.03
CA GLN A 151 8.41 -1.82 4.40
C GLN A 151 8.24 -1.64 2.89
N ASN A 152 9.17 -0.89 2.30
CA ASN A 152 9.17 -0.63 0.86
C ASN A 152 9.26 -1.94 0.07
N GLY A 153 8.43 -2.04 -0.98
CA GLY A 153 8.38 -3.18 -1.85
C GLY A 153 7.76 -4.43 -1.23
N TYR A 154 7.10 -4.39 -0.07
CA TYR A 154 6.22 -5.51 0.31
C TYR A 154 5.14 -5.69 -0.76
N CYS A 155 4.88 -6.92 -1.19
CA CYS A 155 3.96 -7.18 -2.28
C CYS A 155 2.96 -8.28 -1.93
N ARG A 156 1.72 -8.13 -2.41
CA ARG A 156 0.70 -9.17 -2.41
C ARG A 156 0.09 -9.32 -3.79
N ILE A 157 -0.26 -10.55 -4.16
CA ILE A 157 -0.90 -10.87 -5.43
C ILE A 157 -2.05 -11.82 -5.18
N TYR A 158 -3.23 -11.49 -5.68
CA TYR A 158 -4.43 -12.26 -5.40
C TYR A 158 -5.47 -12.13 -6.50
N ASP A 159 -6.43 -13.05 -6.48
CA ASP A 159 -7.62 -12.99 -7.30
C ASP A 159 -8.55 -11.89 -6.74
N LYS A 160 -8.60 -10.75 -7.43
CA LYS A 160 -9.37 -9.59 -7.02
C LYS A 160 -10.85 -9.82 -7.19
N ARG A 161 -11.26 -10.55 -8.23
CA ARG A 161 -12.66 -10.94 -8.45
C ARG A 161 -13.18 -11.76 -7.28
N LEU A 162 -12.42 -12.75 -6.84
CA LEU A 162 -12.76 -13.58 -5.68
C LEU A 162 -12.79 -12.77 -4.38
N GLU A 163 -11.83 -11.85 -4.18
CA GLU A 163 -11.80 -10.96 -3.01
C GLU A 163 -13.03 -10.05 -2.95
N LEU A 164 -13.39 -9.41 -4.07
CA LEU A 164 -14.57 -8.54 -4.17
C LEU A 164 -15.87 -9.30 -3.90
N PHE A 165 -15.99 -10.52 -4.42
CA PHE A 165 -17.16 -11.36 -4.17
C PHE A 165 -17.27 -11.74 -2.68
N ARG A 166 -16.19 -12.27 -2.09
CA ARG A 166 -16.19 -12.74 -0.69
C ARG A 166 -16.36 -11.62 0.32
N ASN A 167 -15.69 -10.49 0.11
CA ASN A 167 -15.61 -9.42 1.12
C ASN A 167 -16.67 -8.33 0.92
N LYS A 168 -17.15 -8.14 -0.32
CA LYS A 168 -18.07 -7.05 -0.67
C LYS A 168 -19.36 -7.51 -1.34
N GLY A 169 -19.50 -8.80 -1.64
CA GLY A 169 -20.64 -9.33 -2.41
C GLY A 169 -20.69 -8.83 -3.85
N ILE A 170 -19.58 -8.28 -4.38
CA ILE A 170 -19.52 -7.72 -5.73
C ILE A 170 -19.13 -8.82 -6.71
N TYR A 171 -20.00 -9.12 -7.66
CA TYR A 171 -19.73 -10.07 -8.73
C TYR A 171 -19.13 -9.35 -9.94
N LEU A 172 -18.05 -9.90 -10.49
CA LEU A 172 -17.50 -9.51 -11.79
C LEU A 172 -17.59 -10.70 -12.73
N GLU A 173 -18.03 -10.45 -13.97
CA GLU A 173 -18.10 -11.46 -15.02
C GLU A 173 -16.70 -11.86 -15.52
N ASN A 174 -15.82 -10.86 -15.69
CA ASN A 174 -14.47 -11.04 -16.20
C ASN A 174 -13.47 -11.30 -15.07
N ASP A 175 -12.42 -12.07 -15.39
CA ASP A 175 -11.33 -12.34 -14.47
C ASP A 175 -10.53 -11.07 -14.14
N LEU A 176 -10.18 -10.92 -12.87
CA LEU A 176 -9.42 -9.78 -12.37
C LEU A 176 -8.45 -10.23 -11.30
N SER A 177 -7.16 -10.00 -11.54
CA SER A 177 -6.09 -10.21 -10.58
C SER A 177 -5.53 -8.88 -10.13
N ARG A 178 -5.05 -8.79 -8.90
CA ARG A 178 -4.39 -7.57 -8.41
C ARG A 178 -3.00 -7.86 -7.90
N ILE A 179 -2.04 -7.04 -8.30
CA ILE A 179 -0.73 -6.91 -7.66
C ILE A 179 -0.79 -5.65 -6.81
N GLU A 180 -0.43 -5.72 -5.53
CA GLU A 180 -0.22 -4.52 -4.72
C GLU A 180 1.19 -4.48 -4.19
N VAL A 181 1.84 -3.32 -4.34
CA VAL A 181 3.21 -3.10 -3.89
C VAL A 181 3.25 -1.85 -3.01
N VAL A 182 3.78 -2.00 -1.81
CA VAL A 182 3.99 -0.89 -0.88
C VAL A 182 5.07 0.03 -1.45
N TYR A 183 4.71 1.27 -1.75
CA TYR A 183 5.65 2.36 -2.01
C TYR A 183 5.94 3.09 -0.71
N LYS A 184 7.20 3.02 -0.27
CA LYS A 184 7.69 3.77 0.89
C LYS A 184 9.06 4.36 0.54
N PRO A 185 9.16 5.66 0.25
CA PRO A 185 10.43 6.30 -0.07
C PRO A 185 11.38 6.22 1.12
N ASP A 186 12.68 6.09 0.84
CA ASP A 186 13.72 6.09 1.87
C ASP A 186 13.99 7.52 2.37
N GLU A 187 13.75 8.51 1.52
CA GLU A 187 13.82 9.93 1.85
C GLU A 187 12.51 10.46 2.45
N LYS A 188 12.62 11.53 3.25
CA LYS A 188 11.45 12.23 3.80
C LYS A 188 10.94 13.20 2.75
N ILE A 189 9.72 12.97 2.28
CA ILE A 189 9.06 13.82 1.28
C ILE A 189 7.98 14.64 1.99
N GLU A 190 8.02 15.97 1.86
CA GLU A 190 6.89 16.80 2.25
C GLU A 190 5.73 16.55 1.29
N LEU A 191 4.51 16.47 1.81
CA LEU A 191 3.36 16.03 1.02
C LEU A 191 3.13 16.91 -0.23
N LYS A 192 3.44 18.21 -0.15
CA LYS A 192 3.35 19.14 -1.28
C LYS A 192 4.27 18.80 -2.45
N ASP A 193 5.33 18.04 -2.21
CA ASP A 193 6.35 17.72 -3.21
C ASP A 193 6.16 16.32 -3.81
N ILE A 194 5.23 15.51 -3.28
CA ILE A 194 5.06 14.08 -3.63
C ILE A 194 4.77 13.82 -5.12
N GLU A 195 4.22 14.81 -5.84
CA GLU A 195 4.00 14.74 -7.29
C GLU A 195 5.30 14.42 -8.06
N ARG A 196 6.44 14.89 -7.57
CA ARG A 196 7.75 14.68 -8.23
C ARG A 196 8.38 13.33 -7.90
N HIS A 197 7.79 12.55 -7.00
CA HIS A 197 8.36 11.32 -6.47
C HIS A 197 7.42 10.15 -6.74
N SER A 198 7.29 9.78 -8.02
CA SER A 198 6.52 8.60 -8.41
C SER A 198 7.20 7.30 -7.89
N PRO A 199 6.43 6.23 -7.66
CA PRO A 199 6.98 4.92 -7.30
C PRO A 199 7.98 4.42 -8.35
N LYS A 200 9.06 3.78 -7.87
CA LYS A 200 10.05 3.03 -8.68
C LYS A 200 10.08 1.60 -8.18
N GLN A 201 9.14 0.78 -8.64
CA GLN A 201 8.86 -0.57 -8.16
C GLN A 201 9.43 -1.68 -9.06
N ASN A 202 9.82 -1.37 -10.30
CA ASN A 202 10.55 -2.32 -11.16
C ASN A 202 11.91 -2.73 -10.59
N LYS A 203 12.51 -1.89 -9.73
CA LYS A 203 13.73 -2.25 -8.97
C LYS A 203 13.49 -3.36 -7.94
N GLN A 204 12.24 -3.56 -7.52
CA GLN A 204 11.84 -4.57 -6.52
C GLN A 204 11.33 -5.85 -7.18
N TYR A 205 10.62 -5.73 -8.31
CA TYR A 205 9.97 -6.86 -8.97
C TYR A 205 10.10 -6.81 -10.48
N PHE A 206 10.18 -8.00 -11.06
CA PHE A 206 9.88 -8.24 -12.46
C PHE A 206 8.50 -8.88 -12.54
N ALA A 207 7.59 -8.32 -13.34
CA ALA A 207 6.23 -8.82 -13.47
C ALA A 207 5.83 -8.96 -14.95
N VAL A 208 5.16 -10.06 -15.26
CA VAL A 208 4.66 -10.37 -16.60
C VAL A 208 3.30 -11.06 -16.53
N VAL A 209 2.53 -10.87 -17.58
CA VAL A 209 1.31 -11.63 -17.85
C VAL A 209 1.58 -12.57 -19.01
N ILE A 210 1.40 -13.86 -18.77
CA ILE A 210 1.52 -14.88 -19.81
C ILE A 210 0.24 -14.85 -20.64
N MET A 211 0.37 -14.41 -21.88
CA MET A 211 -0.76 -14.25 -22.79
C MET A 211 -1.19 -15.59 -23.38
N ASP A 212 -0.23 -16.47 -23.64
CA ASP A 212 -0.46 -17.82 -24.12
C ASP A 212 0.64 -18.77 -23.62
N TRP A 213 0.25 -19.75 -22.81
CA TRP A 213 1.16 -20.76 -22.27
C TRP A 213 1.73 -21.69 -23.35
N GLN A 214 1.08 -21.82 -24.51
CA GLN A 214 1.56 -22.66 -25.62
C GLN A 214 2.81 -22.09 -26.30
N THR A 215 3.09 -20.80 -26.10
CA THR A 215 4.29 -20.13 -26.61
C THR A 215 5.57 -20.47 -25.86
N LEU A 216 5.46 -21.19 -24.73
CA LEU A 216 6.57 -21.61 -23.88
C LEU A 216 6.83 -23.11 -24.04
N GLU A 217 8.09 -23.53 -23.98
CA GLU A 217 8.39 -24.96 -23.97
C GLU A 217 7.89 -25.62 -22.67
N LYS A 218 7.55 -26.91 -22.70
CA LYS A 218 7.02 -27.65 -21.53
C LYS A 218 7.89 -27.47 -20.27
N LYS A 219 9.21 -27.50 -20.44
CA LYS A 219 10.18 -27.34 -19.33
C LYS A 219 10.20 -25.91 -18.79
N GLU A 220 9.92 -24.92 -19.63
CA GLU A 220 9.82 -23.52 -19.24
C GLU A 220 8.51 -23.28 -18.48
N VAL A 221 7.40 -23.83 -18.97
CA VAL A 221 6.10 -23.79 -18.30
C VAL A 221 6.21 -24.32 -16.87
N GLU A 222 6.80 -25.50 -16.69
CA GLU A 222 6.99 -26.11 -15.37
C GLU A 222 7.80 -25.20 -14.43
N ARG A 223 8.93 -24.66 -14.91
CA ARG A 223 9.79 -23.76 -14.12
C ARG A 223 9.08 -22.47 -13.74
N VAL A 224 8.30 -21.90 -14.66
CA VAL A 224 7.51 -20.71 -14.42
C VAL A 224 6.45 -20.97 -13.36
N ILE A 225 5.71 -22.08 -13.46
CA ILE A 225 4.69 -22.48 -12.48
C ILE A 225 5.34 -22.70 -11.10
N ASN A 226 6.45 -23.43 -11.04
CA ASN A 226 7.14 -23.70 -9.77
C ASN A 226 7.68 -22.42 -9.12
N LEU A 227 8.18 -21.47 -9.91
CA LEU A 227 8.61 -20.17 -9.41
C LEU A 227 7.42 -19.31 -8.94
N ARG A 228 6.35 -19.28 -9.75
CA ARG A 228 5.12 -18.52 -9.50
C ARG A 228 4.42 -18.98 -8.22
N ASP A 229 4.41 -20.29 -7.99
CA ASP A 229 3.77 -20.95 -6.85
C ASP A 229 4.75 -21.23 -5.70
N GLY A 230 6.03 -20.83 -5.85
CA GLY A 230 7.03 -20.91 -4.79
C GLY A 230 7.36 -22.34 -4.35
N LYS A 231 7.12 -23.32 -5.22
CA LYS A 231 7.43 -24.73 -4.98
C LYS A 231 8.93 -24.97 -4.97
N ASP A 232 9.66 -24.25 -5.84
CA ASP A 232 11.11 -24.34 -5.95
C ASP A 232 11.80 -23.04 -5.58
N THR A 233 12.88 -23.15 -4.78
CA THR A 233 13.77 -22.02 -4.53
C THR A 233 14.83 -21.96 -5.61
N TYR A 234 14.56 -21.22 -6.68
CA TYR A 234 15.52 -21.07 -7.78
C TYR A 234 16.62 -20.04 -7.46
N THR A 235 17.85 -20.43 -7.79
CA THR A 235 19.04 -19.55 -7.77
C THR A 235 18.86 -18.36 -8.71
N GLN A 236 19.67 -17.31 -8.54
CA GLN A 236 19.62 -16.13 -9.41
C GLN A 236 19.89 -16.48 -10.88
N TYR A 237 20.74 -17.47 -11.15
CA TYR A 237 21.00 -17.98 -12.50
C TYR A 237 19.75 -18.56 -13.14
N ILE A 238 19.03 -19.43 -12.44
CA ILE A 238 17.80 -20.05 -12.95
C ILE A 238 16.71 -19.00 -13.15
N ARG A 239 16.57 -18.03 -12.23
CA ARG A 239 15.63 -16.91 -12.40
C ARG A 239 15.94 -16.09 -13.65
N ARG A 240 17.21 -15.81 -13.95
CA ARG A 240 17.60 -15.14 -15.20
C ARG A 240 17.25 -15.98 -16.42
N ALA A 241 17.46 -17.29 -16.37
CA ALA A 241 17.07 -18.20 -17.44
C ALA A 241 15.56 -18.20 -17.67
N ILE A 242 14.73 -18.18 -16.61
CA ILE A 242 13.27 -18.09 -16.69
C ILE A 242 12.80 -16.74 -17.26
N LYS A 243 13.49 -15.64 -16.96
CA LYS A 243 13.12 -14.32 -17.48
C LYS A 243 13.31 -14.16 -18.99
N LYS A 244 14.24 -14.91 -19.61
CA LYS A 244 14.50 -14.85 -21.05
C LYS A 244 13.27 -15.19 -21.91
N PRO A 245 12.63 -16.38 -21.76
CA PRO A 245 11.44 -16.70 -22.54
C PRO A 245 10.25 -15.80 -22.18
N LEU A 246 10.20 -15.28 -20.95
CA LEU A 246 9.16 -14.33 -20.53
C LEU A 246 9.32 -12.92 -21.11
N ALA A 247 10.44 -12.60 -21.79
CA ALA A 247 10.65 -11.28 -22.37
C ALA A 247 9.69 -10.95 -23.52
N ASN A 248 9.14 -11.97 -24.18
CA ASN A 248 8.16 -11.83 -25.27
C ASN A 248 6.71 -11.78 -24.76
N GLN A 249 6.50 -11.98 -23.46
CA GLN A 249 5.17 -11.88 -22.83
C GLN A 249 4.84 -10.42 -22.50
N TYR A 250 3.60 -10.14 -22.12
CA TYR A 250 3.24 -8.78 -21.73
C TYR A 250 3.93 -8.41 -20.41
N ARG A 251 4.80 -7.40 -20.46
CA ARG A 251 5.50 -6.88 -19.29
C ARG A 251 4.61 -5.90 -18.54
N VAL A 252 4.45 -6.13 -17.23
CA VAL A 252 3.82 -5.15 -16.33
C VAL A 252 4.92 -4.20 -15.87
N ASP A 253 5.07 -3.08 -16.57
CA ASP A 253 6.03 -2.04 -16.20
C ASP A 253 5.44 -1.14 -15.11
N PHE A 254 5.78 -1.41 -13.85
CA PHE A 254 5.20 -0.68 -12.72
C PHE A 254 5.57 0.81 -12.72
N ASP A 255 6.81 1.13 -13.12
CA ASP A 255 7.32 2.51 -13.09
C ASP A 255 6.62 3.37 -14.14
N GLU A 256 6.38 2.81 -15.34
CA GLU A 256 5.61 3.45 -16.41
C GLU A 256 4.14 3.61 -16.02
N LEU A 257 3.49 2.51 -15.61
CA LEU A 257 2.06 2.50 -15.27
C LEU A 257 1.74 3.47 -14.12
N ALA A 258 2.47 3.38 -13.01
CA ALA A 258 2.25 4.28 -11.88
C ALA A 258 2.68 5.71 -12.22
N GLY A 259 3.77 5.89 -12.98
CA GLY A 259 4.26 7.22 -13.39
C GLY A 259 3.25 7.98 -14.24
N ALA A 260 2.58 7.30 -15.18
CA ALA A 260 1.62 7.91 -16.11
C ALA A 260 0.41 8.53 -15.40
N VAL A 261 -0.06 7.91 -14.31
CA VAL A 261 -1.26 8.38 -13.56
C VAL A 261 -0.93 8.92 -12.17
N TRP A 262 0.36 9.04 -11.81
CA TRP A 262 0.77 9.34 -10.44
C TRP A 262 0.10 10.58 -9.87
N LYS A 263 0.16 11.69 -10.62
CA LYS A 263 -0.45 12.96 -10.24
C LYS A 263 -1.94 12.79 -9.94
N GLN A 264 -2.68 12.16 -10.85
CA GLN A 264 -4.12 11.94 -10.68
C GLN A 264 -4.45 11.14 -9.41
N LEU A 265 -3.65 10.13 -9.09
CA LEU A 265 -3.88 9.28 -7.91
C LEU A 265 -3.67 10.00 -6.58
N ILE A 266 -2.72 10.94 -6.53
CA ILE A 266 -2.38 11.67 -5.30
C ILE A 266 -3.14 12.99 -5.13
N ASP A 267 -3.66 13.58 -6.21
CA ASP A 267 -4.19 14.95 -6.18
C ASP A 267 -5.36 15.09 -5.21
N GLY A 268 -6.32 14.17 -5.28
CA GLY A 268 -7.46 14.09 -4.38
C GLY A 268 -7.07 13.99 -2.89
N PRO A 269 -6.36 12.94 -2.46
CA PRO A 269 -5.96 12.82 -1.06
C PRO A 269 -5.03 13.94 -0.61
N CYS A 270 -4.11 14.44 -1.45
CA CYS A 270 -3.23 15.55 -1.09
C CYS A 270 -4.01 16.84 -0.88
N SER A 271 -4.95 17.17 -1.76
CA SER A 271 -5.82 18.35 -1.64
C SER A 271 -6.63 18.32 -0.35
N MET A 272 -7.20 17.17 0.01
CA MET A 272 -7.96 17.00 1.27
C MET A 272 -7.07 17.17 2.50
N VAL A 273 -5.86 16.64 2.47
CA VAL A 273 -4.92 16.69 3.61
C VAL A 273 -4.29 18.06 3.77
N LEU A 274 -3.90 18.70 2.67
CA LEU A 274 -3.34 20.05 2.64
C LEU A 274 -4.44 21.12 2.81
N GLY A 275 -5.69 20.74 2.58
CA GLY A 275 -6.89 21.58 2.55
C GLY A 275 -6.75 22.77 1.60
N VAL A 276 -6.26 22.46 0.40
CA VAL A 276 -6.23 23.34 -0.77
C VAL A 276 -7.29 22.74 -1.70
N ALA A 277 -8.46 23.38 -1.77
CA ALA A 277 -9.54 23.03 -2.69
C ALA A 277 -9.63 24.10 -3.76
#